data_AF-A0A2E6HA69-F1
#
_entry.id   AF-A0A2E6HA69-F1
#
_cell.length_a   1.000
_cell.length_b   1.000
_cell.length_c   1.000
_cell.angle_alpha   90.00
_cell.angle_beta   90.00
_cell.angle_gamma   90.00
#
_symmetry.space_group_name_H-M   'P 1'
#
loop_
_entity.id
_entity.type
_entity.pdbx_description
1 polymer ?
#
loop_
_entity_poly.entity_id
_entity_poly.type
_entity_poly.pdbx_seq_one_letter_code
_entity_poly.pdbx_strand_id
1 'polypeptide(L)'
;MIGHENLSFESLFYHILRFQDNLTRSKAARECYNIEGEPMEDYAYGKFSMEHLRNTIEGVKLFNEQKYWECHEVLEDHWLEGRGDNARYVYWAIIQVAASMIHYRDKNLSGAQGLLAKTKNKIKKIDELKVETDLMETYLSWSKLKRLVMSIPSEAELKEFKELFEFRFRDPSTWDLE
;
A
#
# COMPACT_ATOMS: atom_id res chain seq x y z
N MET A 1 -14.09 -26.62 -18.05
CA MET A 1 -13.06 -26.04 -18.93
C MET A 1 -12.74 -24.66 -18.38
N ILE A 2 -11.46 -24.42 -18.11
CA ILE A 2 -10.95 -23.34 -17.27
C ILE A 2 -10.97 -22.04 -18.09
N GLY A 3 -11.71 -21.04 -17.63
CA GLY A 3 -11.67 -19.69 -18.18
C GLY A 3 -10.39 -19.00 -17.70
N HIS A 4 -9.43 -18.85 -18.61
CA HIS A 4 -8.33 -17.92 -18.43
C HIS A 4 -8.87 -16.50 -18.64
N GLU A 5 -9.06 -15.75 -17.55
CA GLU A 5 -9.24 -14.30 -17.65
C GLU A 5 -7.89 -13.66 -17.94
N ASN A 6 -7.81 -13.03 -19.11
CA ASN A 6 -6.63 -12.38 -19.63
C ASN A 6 -6.27 -11.16 -18.78
N LEU A 7 -5.12 -11.20 -18.10
CA LEU A 7 -4.38 -9.97 -17.82
C LEU A 7 -3.98 -9.39 -19.19
N SER A 8 -4.39 -8.14 -19.48
CA SER A 8 -4.12 -7.52 -20.77
C SER A 8 -2.60 -7.41 -20.99
N PHE A 9 -2.16 -7.70 -22.21
CA PHE A 9 -0.75 -7.61 -22.63
C PHE A 9 -0.13 -6.21 -22.37
N GLU A 10 -0.96 -5.17 -22.19
CA GLU A 10 -0.52 -3.81 -21.88
C GLU A 10 0.09 -3.68 -20.47
N SER A 11 -0.39 -4.43 -19.47
CA SER A 11 0.14 -4.38 -18.09
C SER A 11 1.56 -4.94 -17.99
N LEU A 12 1.86 -5.99 -18.77
CA LEU A 12 3.20 -6.58 -18.84
C LEU A 12 4.15 -5.76 -19.72
N PHE A 13 3.64 -5.06 -20.74
CA PHE A 13 4.45 -4.18 -21.59
C PHE A 13 4.88 -2.89 -20.86
N TYR A 14 4.01 -2.30 -20.03
CA TYR A 14 4.33 -1.15 -19.19
C TYR A 14 5.46 -1.44 -18.17
N HIS A 15 5.50 -2.65 -17.63
CA HIS A 15 6.52 -3.08 -16.66
C HIS A 15 7.91 -3.26 -17.29
N ILE A 16 8.01 -3.61 -18.58
CA ILE A 16 9.28 -3.88 -19.26
C ILE A 16 9.95 -2.58 -19.74
N LEU A 17 9.18 -1.57 -20.17
CA LEU A 17 9.73 -0.30 -20.65
C LEU A 17 10.25 0.61 -19.52
N ARG A 18 9.65 0.58 -18.31
CA ARG A 18 10.11 1.38 -17.15
C ARG A 18 11.38 0.82 -16.45
N PHE A 19 11.87 -0.34 -16.86
CA PHE A 19 13.06 -0.97 -16.24
C PHE A 19 14.38 -0.30 -16.66
N GLN A 20 14.43 0.33 -17.83
CA GLN A 20 15.67 0.90 -18.38
C GLN A 20 15.99 2.32 -17.86
N ASP A 21 15.01 3.06 -17.33
CA ASP A 21 15.18 4.45 -16.89
C ASP A 21 15.64 4.59 -15.41
N ASN A 22 15.72 3.48 -14.68
CA ASN A 22 15.91 3.43 -13.22
C ASN A 22 17.37 3.38 -12.73
N LEU A 23 18.36 3.40 -13.63
CA LEU A 23 19.79 3.30 -13.26
C LEU A 23 20.44 4.64 -12.88
N THR A 24 19.79 5.78 -13.12
CA THR A 24 20.37 7.12 -12.91
C THR A 24 19.96 7.81 -11.60
N ARG A 25 19.01 7.27 -10.84
CA ARG A 25 18.47 7.91 -9.61
C ARG A 25 19.13 7.48 -8.30
N SER A 26 20.39 7.06 -8.34
CA SER A 26 21.22 6.89 -7.12
C SER A 26 21.56 8.22 -6.40
N LYS A 27 20.89 9.32 -6.76
CA LYS A 27 21.04 10.66 -6.16
C LYS A 27 20.22 10.87 -4.89
N ALA A 28 19.15 10.10 -4.67
CA ALA A 28 18.28 10.26 -3.49
C ALA A 28 19.01 10.09 -2.14
N ALA A 29 20.11 9.33 -2.11
CA ALA A 29 20.93 9.18 -0.90
C ALA A 29 21.66 10.48 -0.48
N ARG A 30 21.74 11.51 -1.33
CA ARG A 30 22.38 12.80 -1.00
C ARG A 30 21.41 13.83 -0.41
N GLU A 31 20.10 13.57 -0.44
CA GLU A 31 19.06 14.55 -0.05
C GLU A 31 18.58 14.38 1.41
N CYS A 32 19.09 13.36 2.12
CA CYS A 32 18.74 13.08 3.53
C CYS A 32 19.46 13.98 4.55
N TYR A 33 20.28 14.91 4.08
CA TYR A 33 21.03 15.84 4.90
C TYR A 33 20.77 17.25 4.40
N ASN A 34 20.60 18.20 5.32
CA ASN A 34 20.50 19.60 4.95
C ASN A 34 21.85 20.09 4.34
N ILE A 35 21.89 21.34 3.88
CA ILE A 35 23.09 21.95 3.26
C ILE A 35 24.28 21.96 4.24
N GLU A 36 24.01 21.80 5.54
CA GLU A 36 24.99 21.79 6.64
C GLU A 36 25.41 20.36 7.05
N GLY A 37 24.87 19.31 6.42
CA GLY A 37 25.20 17.93 6.72
C GLY A 37 24.50 17.35 7.95
N GLU A 38 23.45 18.02 8.45
CA GLU A 38 22.64 17.53 9.57
C GLU A 38 21.46 16.68 9.05
N PRO A 39 21.06 15.62 9.79
CA PRO A 39 19.89 14.83 9.46
C PRO A 39 18.67 15.77 9.44
N MET A 40 17.89 15.75 8.35
CA MET A 40 16.65 16.52 8.29
C MET A 40 15.72 16.03 9.42
N GLU A 41 15.43 16.90 10.39
CA GLU A 41 14.55 16.62 11.52
C GLU A 41 13.09 16.55 11.06
N ASP A 42 12.69 15.41 10.51
CA ASP A 42 11.45 14.75 10.93
C ASP A 42 11.36 13.35 10.30
N TYR A 43 11.37 12.33 11.17
CA TYR A 43 11.35 10.89 10.88
C TYR A 43 12.61 10.28 10.25
N ALA A 44 13.26 9.40 11.03
CA ALA A 44 14.36 8.56 10.57
C ALA A 44 13.99 7.80 9.28
N TYR A 45 14.89 7.82 8.31
CA TYR A 45 14.80 7.07 7.05
C TYR A 45 14.21 5.66 7.25
N GLY A 46 13.18 5.31 6.48
CA GLY A 46 12.49 4.04 6.62
C GLY A 46 11.22 4.07 7.48
N LYS A 47 10.93 5.16 8.20
CA LYS A 47 9.68 5.32 8.96
C LYS A 47 8.62 6.05 8.16
N PHE A 48 7.35 5.75 8.45
CA PHE A 48 6.22 6.43 7.82
C PHE A 48 6.13 7.89 8.29
N SER A 49 6.36 8.83 7.38
CA SER A 49 6.44 10.27 7.64
C SER A 49 5.22 11.02 7.09
N MET A 50 5.19 12.34 7.31
CA MET A 50 4.12 13.20 6.80
C MET A 50 4.08 13.26 5.26
N GLU A 51 5.24 13.23 4.60
CA GLU A 51 5.32 13.13 3.14
C GLU A 51 4.66 11.83 2.66
N HIS A 52 4.97 10.72 3.32
CA HIS A 52 4.37 9.43 3.01
C HIS A 52 2.85 9.46 3.17
N LEU A 53 2.36 10.09 4.25
CA LEU A 53 0.93 10.28 4.48
C LEU A 53 0.28 11.09 3.36
N ARG A 54 0.89 12.21 2.93
CA ARG A 54 0.38 13.05 1.84
C ARG A 54 0.23 12.25 0.54
N ASN A 55 1.20 11.39 0.23
CA ASN A 55 1.15 10.51 -0.94
C ASN A 55 0.05 9.44 -0.85
N THR A 56 -0.52 9.17 0.33
CA THR A 56 -1.66 8.24 0.45
C THR A 56 -3.02 8.87 0.18
N ILE A 57 -3.15 10.20 0.21
CA ILE A 57 -4.45 10.89 0.29
C ILE A 57 -5.42 10.43 -0.81
N GLU A 58 -5.00 10.51 -2.08
CA GLU A 58 -5.89 10.19 -3.19
C GLU A 58 -6.20 8.69 -3.25
N GLY A 59 -5.20 7.83 -3.02
CA GLY A 59 -5.40 6.39 -2.94
C GLY A 59 -6.37 5.98 -1.83
N VAL A 60 -6.28 6.62 -0.66
CA VAL A 60 -7.17 6.38 0.49
C VAL A 60 -8.60 6.83 0.18
N LYS A 61 -8.77 7.97 -0.48
CA LYS A 61 -10.08 8.46 -0.93
C LYS A 61 -10.73 7.45 -1.89
N LEU A 62 -9.98 7.00 -2.91
CA LEU A 62 -10.45 6.00 -3.89
C LEU A 62 -10.77 4.66 -3.22
N PHE A 63 -9.94 4.21 -2.27
CA PHE A 63 -10.23 3.02 -1.47
C PHE A 63 -11.55 3.16 -0.73
N ASN A 64 -11.80 4.32 -0.12
CA ASN A 64 -13.01 4.58 0.62
C ASN A 64 -14.27 4.59 -0.25
N GLU A 65 -14.13 5.00 -1.52
CA GLU A 65 -15.16 4.92 -2.55
C GLU A 65 -15.30 3.52 -3.17
N GLN A 66 -14.53 2.52 -2.72
CA GLN A 66 -14.44 1.17 -3.29
C GLN A 66 -13.96 1.12 -4.76
N LYS A 67 -13.29 2.19 -5.20
CA LYS A 67 -12.59 2.28 -6.48
C LYS A 67 -11.20 1.66 -6.34
N TYR A 68 -11.21 0.35 -6.09
CA TYR A 68 -10.00 -0.39 -5.71
C TYR A 68 -8.95 -0.48 -6.82
N TRP A 69 -9.37 -0.45 -8.08
CA TRP A 69 -8.45 -0.47 -9.22
C TRP A 69 -7.72 0.88 -9.32
N GLU A 70 -8.46 1.98 -9.24
CA GLU A 70 -7.93 3.33 -9.29
C GLU A 70 -7.05 3.62 -8.06
N CYS A 71 -7.44 3.13 -6.89
CA CYS A 71 -6.62 3.15 -5.67
C CYS A 71 -5.27 2.44 -5.91
N HIS A 72 -5.29 1.26 -6.54
CA HIS A 72 -4.07 0.53 -6.87
C HIS A 72 -3.17 1.37 -7.80
N GLU A 73 -3.71 1.88 -8.89
CA GLU A 73 -2.94 2.64 -9.88
C GLU A 73 -2.30 3.90 -9.28
N VAL A 74 -3.05 4.68 -8.51
CA VAL A 74 -2.53 5.92 -7.90
C VAL A 74 -1.41 5.63 -6.88
N LEU A 75 -1.55 4.58 -6.07
CA LEU A 75 -0.53 4.26 -5.07
C LEU A 75 0.68 3.50 -5.65
N GLU A 76 0.55 2.88 -6.82
CA GLU A 76 1.63 2.13 -7.46
C GLU A 76 2.81 3.04 -7.82
N ASP A 77 2.55 4.23 -8.36
CA ASP A 77 3.61 5.19 -8.69
C ASP A 77 4.42 5.57 -7.44
N HIS A 78 3.76 5.91 -6.32
CA HIS A 78 4.44 6.21 -5.05
C HIS A 78 5.20 5.00 -4.48
N TRP A 79 4.67 3.79 -4.62
CA TRP A 79 5.36 2.57 -4.20
C TRP A 79 6.62 2.28 -5.02
N LEU A 80 6.61 2.60 -6.33
CA LEU A 80 7.75 2.46 -7.22
C LEU A 80 8.83 3.50 -6.94
N GLU A 81 8.43 4.74 -6.65
CA GLU A 81 9.34 5.84 -6.30
C GLU A 81 10.05 5.62 -4.96
N GLY A 82 9.35 5.06 -3.97
CA GLY A 82 9.90 4.78 -2.63
C GLY A 82 10.92 3.64 -2.55
N ARG A 83 11.57 3.23 -3.64
CA ARG A 83 12.59 2.15 -3.61
C ARG A 83 13.76 2.52 -2.70
N GLY A 84 14.04 1.66 -1.74
CA GLY A 84 15.07 1.87 -0.73
C GLY A 84 14.50 2.38 0.60
N ASP A 85 13.30 2.96 0.60
CA ASP A 85 12.58 3.36 1.80
C ASP A 85 11.68 2.21 2.29
N ASN A 86 11.74 1.90 3.59
CA ASN A 86 10.88 0.89 4.20
C ASN A 86 9.41 1.37 4.34
N ALA A 87 9.15 2.67 4.38
CA ALA A 87 7.80 3.23 4.40
C ALA A 87 6.97 2.79 3.19
N ARG A 88 7.62 2.46 2.06
CA ARG A 88 6.96 1.93 0.87
C ARG A 88 6.12 0.66 1.13
N TYR A 89 6.44 -0.10 2.17
CA TYR A 89 5.68 -1.30 2.52
C TYR A 89 4.23 -0.96 2.89
N VAL A 90 3.97 0.25 3.40
CA VAL A 90 2.61 0.72 3.71
C VAL A 90 1.77 0.85 2.43
N TYR A 91 2.28 1.52 1.39
CA TYR A 91 1.62 1.57 0.09
C TYR A 91 1.37 0.17 -0.45
N TRP A 92 2.39 -0.69 -0.40
CA TRP A 92 2.28 -2.05 -0.91
C TRP A 92 1.18 -2.85 -0.22
N ALA A 93 1.05 -2.71 1.10
CA ALA A 93 -0.01 -3.36 1.86
C ALA A 93 -1.40 -2.84 1.43
N ILE A 94 -1.59 -1.52 1.30
CA ILE A 94 -2.87 -0.93 0.88
C ILE A 94 -3.24 -1.39 -0.54
N ILE A 95 -2.29 -1.34 -1.48
CA ILE A 95 -2.46 -1.81 -2.86
C ILE A 95 -2.92 -3.27 -2.89
N GLN A 96 -2.28 -4.15 -2.10
CA GLN A 96 -2.64 -5.57 -2.06
C GLN A 96 -4.00 -5.82 -1.40
N VAL A 97 -4.39 -5.03 -0.40
CA VAL A 97 -5.75 -5.08 0.15
C VAL A 97 -6.76 -4.66 -0.91
N ALA A 98 -6.54 -3.54 -1.60
CA ALA A 98 -7.43 -3.06 -2.66
C ALA A 98 -7.62 -4.13 -3.76
N ALA A 99 -6.52 -4.68 -4.28
CA ALA A 99 -6.56 -5.77 -5.25
C ALA A 99 -7.27 -7.03 -4.72
N SER A 100 -7.05 -7.39 -3.45
CA SER A 100 -7.78 -8.51 -2.80
C SER A 100 -9.29 -8.26 -2.77
N MET A 101 -9.73 -7.01 -2.54
CA MET A 101 -11.14 -6.65 -2.54
C MET A 101 -11.80 -6.69 -3.92
N ILE A 102 -11.04 -6.45 -5.00
CA ILE A 102 -11.50 -6.69 -6.37
C ILE A 102 -11.85 -8.17 -6.55
N HIS A 103 -10.91 -9.06 -6.22
CA HIS A 103 -11.15 -10.51 -6.30
C HIS A 103 -12.31 -10.97 -5.41
N TYR A 104 -12.45 -10.39 -4.21
CA TYR A 104 -13.59 -10.66 -3.34
C TYR A 104 -14.92 -10.28 -4.01
N ARG A 105 -15.00 -9.08 -4.61
CA ARG A 105 -16.19 -8.60 -5.34
C ARG A 105 -16.57 -9.53 -6.49
N ASP A 106 -15.56 -10.07 -7.17
CA ASP A 106 -15.73 -11.01 -8.29
C ASP A 106 -15.95 -12.46 -7.83
N LYS A 107 -16.08 -12.69 -6.52
CA LYS A 107 -16.22 -14.03 -5.89
C LYS A 107 -15.05 -14.97 -6.19
N ASN A 108 -13.90 -14.42 -6.55
CA ASN A 108 -12.65 -15.15 -6.75
C ASN A 108 -11.91 -15.29 -5.41
N LEU A 109 -12.32 -16.30 -4.63
CA LEU A 109 -11.76 -16.56 -3.30
C LEU A 109 -10.25 -16.82 -3.34
N SER A 110 -9.78 -17.61 -4.31
CA SER A 110 -8.35 -17.97 -4.43
C SER A 110 -7.48 -16.73 -4.66
N GLY A 111 -7.91 -15.83 -5.55
CA GLY A 111 -7.22 -14.55 -5.78
C GLY A 111 -7.23 -13.66 -4.54
N ALA A 112 -8.39 -13.53 -3.88
CA ALA A 112 -8.54 -12.73 -2.68
C ALA A 112 -7.60 -13.22 -1.54
N GLN A 113 -7.60 -14.53 -1.27
CA GLN A 113 -6.74 -15.17 -0.27
C GLN A 113 -5.25 -15.02 -0.62
N GLY A 114 -4.88 -15.26 -1.88
CA GLY A 114 -3.49 -15.19 -2.33
C GLY A 114 -2.88 -13.81 -2.15
N LEU A 115 -3.64 -12.75 -2.45
CA LEU A 115 -3.22 -11.37 -2.20
C LEU A 115 -3.19 -11.04 -0.71
N LEU A 116 -4.20 -11.44 0.05
CA LEU A 116 -4.24 -11.17 1.49
C LEU A 116 -3.09 -11.85 2.23
N ALA A 117 -2.70 -13.07 1.83
CA ALA A 117 -1.52 -13.75 2.36
C ALA A 117 -0.23 -12.94 2.11
N LYS A 118 -0.10 -12.32 0.93
CA LYS A 118 1.02 -11.41 0.63
C LYS A 118 0.94 -10.14 1.49
N THR A 119 -0.24 -9.55 1.67
CA THR A 119 -0.45 -8.39 2.55
C THR A 119 0.01 -8.67 3.98
N LYS A 120 -0.35 -9.84 4.54
CA LYS A 120 0.10 -10.25 5.89
C LYS A 120 1.63 -10.25 6.01
N ASN A 121 2.35 -10.68 4.97
CA ASN A 121 3.81 -10.63 4.96
C ASN A 121 4.34 -9.19 4.90
N LYS A 122 3.64 -8.26 4.25
CA LYS A 122 4.00 -6.83 4.25
C LYS A 122 3.77 -6.19 5.60
N ILE A 123 2.65 -6.48 6.27
CA ILE A 123 2.38 -6.03 7.64
C ILE A 123 3.46 -6.52 8.59
N LYS A 124 3.84 -7.80 8.53
CA LYS A 124 4.96 -8.33 9.33
C LYS A 124 6.26 -7.58 9.07
N LYS A 125 6.57 -7.25 7.82
CA LYS A 125 7.76 -6.44 7.48
C LYS A 125 7.71 -5.03 8.05
N ILE A 126 6.53 -4.40 8.04
CA ILE A 126 6.28 -3.09 8.66
C ILE A 126 6.56 -3.16 10.18
N ASP A 127 6.07 -4.20 10.86
CA ASP A 127 6.28 -4.43 12.30
C ASP A 127 7.76 -4.75 12.64
N GLU A 128 8.43 -5.56 11.81
CA GLU A 128 9.84 -5.96 11.95
C GLU A 128 10.77 -4.76 11.80
N LEU A 129 10.52 -3.92 10.78
CA LEU A 129 11.36 -2.78 10.43
C LEU A 129 10.99 -1.50 11.18
N LYS A 130 9.99 -1.56 12.09
CA LYS A 130 9.52 -0.43 12.91
C LYS A 130 9.15 0.79 12.05
N VAL A 131 8.48 0.52 10.94
CA VAL A 131 8.02 1.55 9.99
C VAL A 131 6.88 2.37 10.59
N GLU A 132 6.07 1.78 11.46
CA GLU A 132 4.87 2.40 12.02
C GLU A 132 5.17 3.63 12.86
N THR A 133 4.32 4.64 12.70
CA THR A 133 4.32 5.89 13.45
C THR A 133 2.89 6.24 13.86
N ASP A 134 2.74 7.18 14.79
CA ASP A 134 1.43 7.62 15.28
C ASP A 134 0.53 8.21 14.18
N LEU A 135 1.13 8.67 13.07
CA LEU A 135 0.42 9.13 11.87
C LEU A 135 -0.47 8.01 11.29
N MET A 136 0.05 6.78 11.27
CA MET A 136 -0.68 5.65 10.68
C MET A 136 -1.92 5.30 11.50
N GLU A 137 -1.84 5.39 12.83
CA GLU A 137 -3.03 5.20 13.66
C GLU A 137 -3.99 6.38 13.49
N THR A 138 -3.46 7.61 13.59
CA THR A 138 -4.24 8.86 13.56
C THR A 138 -4.99 9.10 12.26
N TYR A 139 -4.44 8.70 11.11
CA TYR A 139 -5.02 9.01 9.80
C TYR A 139 -5.49 7.76 9.05
N LEU A 140 -4.78 6.64 9.19
CA LEU A 140 -5.08 5.41 8.45
C LEU A 140 -5.82 4.36 9.28
N SER A 141 -6.13 4.63 10.56
CA SER A 141 -6.73 3.64 11.46
C SER A 141 -6.01 2.29 11.39
N TRP A 142 -4.68 2.35 11.32
CA TRP A 142 -3.84 1.25 10.87
C TRP A 142 -4.01 -0.02 11.69
N SER A 143 -4.16 0.09 13.01
CA SER A 143 -4.40 -1.07 13.88
C SER A 143 -5.69 -1.82 13.54
N LYS A 144 -6.74 -1.10 13.11
CA LYS A 144 -8.00 -1.71 12.67
C LYS A 144 -7.80 -2.49 11.36
N LEU A 145 -7.11 -1.91 10.38
CA LEU A 145 -6.79 -2.60 9.13
C LEU A 145 -5.95 -3.85 9.40
N LYS A 146 -4.87 -3.72 10.19
CA LYS A 146 -4.01 -4.86 10.56
C LYS A 146 -4.82 -5.98 11.19
N ARG A 147 -5.67 -5.66 12.16
CA ARG A 147 -6.52 -6.66 12.84
C ARG A 147 -7.40 -7.42 11.84
N LEU A 148 -8.10 -6.71 10.96
CA LEU A 148 -9.00 -7.33 9.97
C LEU A 148 -8.24 -8.22 8.98
N VAL A 149 -7.08 -7.76 8.49
CA VAL A 149 -6.24 -8.55 7.58
C VAL A 149 -5.69 -9.80 8.28
N MET A 150 -5.24 -9.67 9.52
CA MET A 150 -4.61 -10.75 10.27
C MET A 150 -5.61 -11.76 10.84
N SER A 151 -6.88 -11.38 11.07
CA SER A 151 -7.91 -12.26 11.61
C SER A 151 -8.48 -13.26 10.60
N ILE A 152 -8.42 -12.95 9.29
CA ILE A 152 -8.88 -13.87 8.24
C ILE A 152 -7.93 -15.07 8.20
N PRO A 153 -8.39 -16.33 8.28
CA PRO A 153 -7.53 -17.51 8.25
C PRO A 153 -6.92 -17.75 6.85
N SER A 154 -6.00 -18.72 6.73
CA SER A 154 -5.45 -19.11 5.42
C SER A 154 -6.48 -19.85 4.57
N GLU A 155 -7.24 -20.75 5.19
CA GLU A 155 -8.34 -21.52 4.58
C GLU A 155 -9.67 -20.79 4.81
N ALA A 156 -9.74 -19.53 4.37
CA ALA A 156 -10.89 -18.68 4.59
C ALA A 156 -12.05 -18.95 3.61
N GLU A 157 -13.28 -18.72 4.04
CA GLU A 157 -14.46 -18.58 3.18
C GLU A 157 -14.67 -17.12 2.78
N LEU A 158 -15.39 -16.88 1.67
CA LEU A 158 -15.69 -15.50 1.22
C LEU A 158 -16.35 -14.66 2.31
N LYS A 159 -17.21 -15.22 3.15
CA LYS A 159 -17.92 -14.48 4.21
C LYS A 159 -16.97 -13.78 5.20
N GLU A 160 -15.76 -14.30 5.40
CA GLU A 160 -14.78 -13.76 6.34
C GLU A 160 -14.11 -12.47 5.82
N PHE A 161 -14.17 -12.23 4.52
CA PHE A 161 -13.66 -11.00 3.91
C PHE A 161 -14.64 -9.82 4.05
N LYS A 162 -15.89 -10.06 4.44
CA LYS A 162 -16.94 -9.04 4.47
C LYS A 162 -16.55 -7.83 5.32
N GLU A 163 -16.03 -8.04 6.52
CA GLU A 163 -15.66 -6.92 7.40
C GLU A 163 -14.47 -6.13 6.85
N LEU A 164 -13.53 -6.80 6.18
CA LEU A 164 -12.42 -6.13 5.50
C LEU A 164 -12.91 -5.36 4.27
N PHE A 165 -13.90 -5.87 3.54
CA PHE A 165 -14.50 -5.19 2.41
C PHE A 165 -15.26 -3.92 2.81
N GLU A 166 -15.92 -3.92 3.98
CA GLU A 166 -16.60 -2.75 4.53
C GLU A 166 -15.66 -1.76 5.24
N PHE A 167 -14.37 -2.10 5.39
CA PHE A 167 -13.40 -1.22 6.03
C PHE A 167 -13.18 0.06 5.22
N ARG A 168 -13.18 1.20 5.91
CA ARG A 168 -12.83 2.51 5.35
C ARG A 168 -11.79 3.16 6.26
N PHE A 169 -10.80 3.79 5.65
CA PHE A 169 -9.86 4.67 6.31
C PHE A 169 -10.58 5.94 6.81
N ARG A 170 -9.92 6.72 7.68
CA ARG A 170 -10.46 8.04 8.04
C ARG A 170 -10.48 8.92 6.80
N ASP A 171 -11.51 9.74 6.68
CA ASP A 171 -11.70 10.61 5.53
C ASP A 171 -10.55 11.62 5.38
N PRO A 172 -9.76 11.57 4.30
CA PRO A 172 -8.67 12.51 4.07
C PRO A 172 -9.10 13.97 4.04
N SER A 173 -10.36 14.29 3.74
CA SER A 173 -10.84 15.68 3.75
C SER A 173 -10.90 16.30 5.15
N THR A 174 -10.76 15.48 6.20
CA THR A 174 -10.77 15.92 7.60
C THR A 174 -9.39 15.94 8.23
N TRP A 175 -8.34 15.61 7.46
CA TRP A 175 -6.98 15.58 7.96
C TRP A 175 -6.42 17.00 8.06
N ASP A 176 -6.00 17.39 9.25
CA ASP A 176 -5.28 18.63 9.49
C ASP A 176 -3.80 18.41 9.22
N LEU A 177 -3.33 18.80 8.03
CA LEU A 177 -1.98 18.53 7.53
C LEU A 177 -1.11 19.79 7.44
N GLU A 178 -1.54 20.87 8.12
CA GLU A 178 -0.83 22.16 8.22
C GLU A 178 0.54 22.04 8.90
#